data_AF-A0A3D0RET4-F1
#
_entry.id   AF-A0A3D0RET4-F1
#
_cell.length_a   1.000
_cell.length_b   1.000
_cell.length_c   1.000
_cell.angle_alpha   90.00
_cell.angle_beta   90.00
_cell.angle_gamma   90.00
#
_symmetry.space_group_name_H-M   'P 1'
#
loop_
_entity.id
_entity.type
_entity.pdbx_description
1 polymer ?
#
loop_
_entity_poly.entity_id
_entity_poly.type
_entity_poly.pdbx_seq_one_letter_code
_entity_poly.pdbx_strand_id
1 'polypeptide(L)' 'MQITAIILAAGKGTRMKSALPKPLHAVGGRPMLAWSIDAAKAAGAQKIVTVLGPDSD' A
#
# COMPACT_ATOMS: atom_id res chain seq x y z
N MET A 1 11.95 -5.45 -20.90
CA MET A 1 11.59 -4.16 -20.25
C MET A 1 11.49 -4.40 -18.75
N GLN A 2 12.03 -3.50 -17.93
CA GLN A 2 11.86 -3.59 -16.47
C GLN A 2 10.69 -2.71 -16.04
N ILE A 3 9.73 -3.26 -15.29
CA ILE A 3 8.53 -2.57 -14.83
C ILE A 3 8.70 -2.25 -13.33
N THR A 4 8.49 -0.99 -12.97
CA THR A 4 8.44 -0.54 -11.57
C THR A 4 7.03 -0.06 -11.24
N ALA A 5 6.48 -0.55 -10.13
CA ALA A 5 5.22 -0.08 -9.57
C ALA A 5 5.48 0.92 -8.44
N ILE A 6 4.75 2.04 -8.47
CA ILE A 6 4.74 3.04 -7.39
C ILE A 6 3.34 3.02 -6.78
N ILE A 7 3.24 2.66 -5.49
CA ILE A 7 1.98 2.57 -4.76
C ILE A 7 1.88 3.76 -3.80
N LEU A 8 0.90 4.63 -4.01
CA LEU A 8 0.66 5.80 -3.16
C LEU A 8 -0.14 5.39 -1.92
N ALA A 9 0.55 5.28 -0.77
CA ALA A 9 -0.01 4.83 0.50
C ALA A 9 0.07 5.90 1.61
N ALA A 10 0.51 7.11 1.30
CA ALA A 10 0.77 8.21 2.25
C ALA A 10 -0.48 8.98 2.73
N GLY A 11 -1.68 8.49 2.44
CA GLY A 11 -2.91 9.19 2.81
C GLY A 11 -3.19 9.10 4.31
N LYS A 12 -3.42 10.25 4.98
CA LYS A 12 -3.70 10.34 6.43
C LYS A 12 -4.88 9.49 6.94
N GLY A 13 -5.80 9.05 6.07
CA GLY A 13 -6.88 8.15 6.48
C GLY A 13 -7.86 8.73 7.50
N THR A 14 -8.03 10.05 7.60
CA THR A 14 -8.77 10.73 8.69
C THR A 14 -10.20 10.23 8.91
N ARG A 15 -10.89 9.79 7.85
CA ARG A 15 -12.24 9.22 7.93
C ARG A 15 -12.28 7.80 8.49
N MET A 16 -11.14 7.11 8.57
CA MET A 16 -11.04 5.78 9.20
C MET A 16 -11.20 5.86 10.73
N LYS A 17 -11.04 7.06 11.34
CA LYS A 17 -11.15 7.28 12.79
C LYS A 17 -10.37 6.24 13.61
N SER A 18 -9.16 5.92 13.16
CA SER A 18 -8.33 4.84 13.68
C SER A 18 -6.88 5.33 13.73
N ALA A 19 -6.14 4.86 14.74
CA ALA A 19 -4.70 5.08 14.83
C ALA A 19 -3.92 4.22 13.81
N LEU A 20 -4.53 3.15 13.31
CA LEU A 20 -3.94 2.32 12.26
C LEU A 20 -3.94 3.11 10.94
N PRO A 21 -2.83 3.17 10.19
CA PRO A 21 -2.83 3.78 8.86
C PRO A 21 -3.84 3.11 7.92
N LYS A 22 -4.47 3.89 7.03
CA LYS A 22 -5.46 3.36 6.06
C LYS A 22 -4.96 2.11 5.29
N PRO A 23 -3.74 2.07 4.75
CA PRO A 23 -3.26 0.93 3.96
C PRO A 23 -3.08 -0.36 4.78
N LEU A 24 -2.96 -0.26 6.10
CA LEU A 24 -2.74 -1.40 7.00
C LEU A 24 -4.04 -2.00 7.55
N HIS A 25 -5.18 -1.33 7.36
CA HIS A 25 -6.47 -1.90 7.72
C HIS A 25 -6.73 -3.19 6.95
N ALA A 26 -7.26 -4.20 7.64
CA ALA A 26 -7.52 -5.50 7.04
C ALA A 26 -8.71 -5.47 6.08
N VAL A 27 -8.54 -6.08 4.91
CA VAL A 27 -9.57 -6.38 3.92
C VAL A 27 -9.40 -7.85 3.54
N GLY A 28 -10.41 -8.68 3.82
CA GLY A 28 -10.30 -10.12 3.60
C GLY A 28 -9.20 -10.79 4.44
N GLY A 29 -8.97 -10.32 5.66
CA GLY A 29 -7.97 -10.86 6.58
C GLY A 29 -6.52 -10.45 6.30
N ARG A 30 -6.26 -9.62 5.30
CA ARG A 30 -4.92 -9.13 4.93
C ARG A 30 -4.89 -7.60 4.90
N PRO A 31 -3.75 -6.94 5.17
CA PRO A 31 -3.63 -5.49 5.01
C PRO A 31 -4.07 -5.06 3.61
N MET A 32 -4.85 -3.98 3.50
CA MET A 32 -5.34 -3.43 2.23
C MET A 32 -4.21 -3.26 1.20
N LEU A 33 -3.04 -2.79 1.65
CA LEU A 33 -1.84 -2.58 0.82
C LEU A 33 -1.33 -3.88 0.17
N ALA A 34 -1.48 -5.03 0.83
CA ALA A 34 -0.98 -6.30 0.33
C ALA A 34 -1.63 -6.68 -1.01
N TRP A 35 -2.90 -6.35 -1.19
CA TRP A 35 -3.61 -6.59 -2.45
C TRP A 35 -3.01 -5.81 -3.62
N SER A 36 -2.63 -4.55 -3.41
CA SER A 36 -1.96 -3.73 -4.44
C SER A 36 -0.55 -4.23 -4.75
N ILE A 37 0.18 -4.68 -3.74
CA ILE A 37 1.52 -5.27 -3.93
C ILE A 37 1.42 -6.56 -4.75
N ASP A 38 0.50 -7.45 -4.41
CA ASP A 38 0.34 -8.72 -5.13
C ASP A 38 -0.11 -8.49 -6.57
N ALA A 39 -1.03 -7.55 -6.80
CA ALA A 39 -1.43 -7.15 -8.15
C ALA A 39 -0.26 -6.59 -8.98
N ALA A 40 0.59 -5.76 -8.37
CA ALA A 40 1.80 -5.24 -9.03
C ALA A 40 2.79 -6.35 -9.40
N LYS A 41 2.99 -7.33 -8.51
CA LYS A 41 3.81 -8.51 -8.79
C LYS A 41 3.23 -9.33 -9.95
N ALA A 42 1.92 -9.60 -9.91
CA ALA A 42 1.22 -10.35 -10.96
C ALA A 42 1.28 -9.62 -12.33
N ALA A 43 1.32 -8.30 -12.33
CA ALA A 43 1.50 -7.48 -13.53
C ALA A 43 2.96 -7.44 -14.05
N GLY A 44 3.89 -8.14 -13.39
CA GLY A 44 5.29 -8.23 -13.81
C GLY A 44 6.21 -7.12 -13.29
N ALA A 45 5.80 -6.36 -12.27
CA ALA A 45 6.69 -5.37 -11.65
C ALA A 45 7.85 -6.06 -10.92
N GLN A 46 9.09 -5.78 -11.30
CA GLN A 46 10.28 -6.28 -10.60
C GLN A 46 10.68 -5.42 -9.41
N LYS A 47 10.27 -4.14 -9.42
CA LYS A 47 10.48 -3.21 -8.31
C LYS A 47 9.15 -2.62 -7.88
N ILE A 48 8.92 -2.59 -6.58
CA ILE A 48 7.72 -2.02 -5.98
C ILE A 48 8.18 -0.99 -4.94
N VAL A 49 7.75 0.25 -5.11
CA VAL A 49 8.03 1.35 -4.19
C VAL A 49 6.70 1.80 -3.59
N THR A 50 6.61 1.81 -2.26
CA THR A 50 5.43 2.32 -1.57
C THR A 50 5.75 3.69 -0.99
N VAL A 51 4.94 4.69 -1.33
CA VAL A 51 5.07 6.04 -0.78
C VAL A 51 4.29 6.08 0.54
N LEU A 52 5.01 6.30 1.64
CA LEU A 52 4.47 6.35 2.98
C LEU A 52 4.29 7.81 3.46
N GLY A 53 3.46 7.99 4.49
CA GLY A 53 3.26 9.29 5.12
C GLY A 53 4.43 9.63 6.05
N PRO A 54 4.58 10.89 6.49
CA PRO A 54 5.62 11.30 7.41
C PRO A 54 5.59 10.52 8.73
N ASP A 55 4.39 10.13 9.17
CA ASP A 55 4.15 9.45 10.45
C ASP A 55 4.19 7.91 10.32
N SER A 56 4.85 7.39 9.29
CA SER A 56 4.90 5.98 8.92
C SER A 56 6.33 5.45 8.99
N ASP A 57 6.89 5.43 10.20
CA ASP A 57 8.12 4.69 10.51
C ASP A 57 7.83 3.21 10.81
#